data_AF-G5AIB0-F1
#
_entry.id   AF-G5AIB0-F1
#
_cell.length_a   1.000
_cell.length_b   1.000
_cell.length_c   1.000
_cell.angle_alpha   90.00
_cell.angle_beta   90.00
_cell.angle_gamma   90.00
#
_symmetry.space_group_name_H-M   'P 1'
#
loop_
_entity.id
_entity.type
_entity.pdbx_description
1 polymer ?
#
loop_
_entity_poly.entity_id
_entity_poly.type
_entity_poly.pdbx_seq_one_letter_code
_entity_poly.pdbx_strand_id
1 'polypeptide(L)'
;HSGRPDDRACPDPDCQCLTETINHILWGCRKAEAAWMTWINKWMGYTTQPPQIAELPMEILWRIWSTVTPALLWRLRNDAVFKEKMTNERETRAAVKTAGAYQVRAIAYAWKQQPAKRIQGFCLEIC
;
A
#
# COMPACT_ATOMS: atom_id res chain seq x y z
N HIS A 1 -19.22 -16.03 -10.38
CA HIS A 1 -18.37 -14.83 -10.45
C HIS A 1 -17.26 -15.08 -11.46
N SER A 2 -17.39 -14.55 -12.67
CA SER A 2 -16.31 -14.55 -13.65
C SER A 2 -15.21 -13.62 -13.14
N GLY A 3 -14.09 -14.20 -12.71
CA GLY A 3 -12.89 -13.47 -12.33
C GLY A 3 -12.39 -12.57 -13.45
N ARG A 4 -11.65 -11.53 -13.07
CA ARG A 4 -10.97 -10.59 -13.98
C ARG A 4 -10.26 -11.40 -15.09
N PRO A 5 -10.38 -11.03 -16.38
CA PRO A 5 -9.76 -11.80 -17.46
C PRO A 5 -8.25 -11.89 -17.21
N ASP A 6 -7.70 -13.09 -17.31
CA ASP A 6 -6.31 -13.40 -16.93
C ASP A 6 -5.25 -12.65 -17.79
N ASP A 7 -5.67 -12.07 -18.92
CA ASP A 7 -4.80 -11.43 -19.91
C ASP A 7 -5.21 -9.97 -20.22
N ARG A 8 -5.00 -9.04 -19.27
CA ARG A 8 -5.02 -7.60 -19.59
C ARG A 8 -3.59 -7.10 -19.68
N ALA A 9 -3.23 -6.41 -20.76
CA ALA A 9 -2.00 -5.63 -20.80
C ALA A 9 -2.08 -4.46 -19.82
N CYS A 10 -0.94 -4.03 -19.29
CA CYS A 10 -0.90 -2.84 -18.44
C CYS A 10 -1.33 -1.61 -19.26
N PRO A 11 -2.25 -0.75 -18.78
CA PRO A 11 -2.68 0.44 -19.51
C PRO A 11 -1.69 1.61 -19.39
N ASP A 12 -0.49 1.35 -18.88
CA ASP A 12 0.62 2.30 -18.81
C ASP A 12 1.49 2.10 -20.06
N PRO A 13 1.56 3.09 -20.97
CA PRO A 13 2.27 2.94 -22.24
C PRO A 13 3.78 2.75 -22.07
N ASP A 14 4.34 3.17 -20.93
CA ASP A 14 5.76 3.02 -20.61
C ASP A 14 6.05 1.73 -19.82
N CYS A 15 5.02 0.91 -19.56
CA CYS A 15 5.18 -0.33 -18.83
C CYS A 15 5.56 -1.49 -19.76
N GLN A 16 6.70 -2.12 -19.46
CA GLN A 16 7.23 -3.25 -20.23
C GLN A 16 6.54 -4.59 -19.89
N CYS A 17 5.59 -4.62 -18.95
CA CYS A 17 4.87 -5.85 -18.61
C CYS A 17 3.81 -6.19 -19.67
N LEU A 18 4.00 -7.35 -20.31
CA LEU A 18 3.07 -7.92 -21.28
C LEU A 18 1.71 -8.28 -20.67
N THR A 19 1.69 -8.63 -19.38
CA THR A 19 0.48 -9.03 -18.64
C THR A 19 0.40 -8.31 -17.29
N GLU A 20 -0.72 -7.63 -17.05
CA GLU A 20 -1.08 -6.98 -15.79
C GLU A 20 -1.51 -8.05 -14.78
N THR A 21 -0.59 -8.45 -13.91
CA THR A 21 -0.90 -9.32 -12.77
C THR A 21 -1.19 -8.52 -11.49
N ILE A 22 -1.81 -9.14 -10.48
CA ILE A 22 -1.97 -8.52 -9.16
C ILE A 22 -0.59 -8.12 -8.61
N ASN A 23 0.41 -8.99 -8.71
CA ASN A 23 1.77 -8.68 -8.27
C ASN A 23 2.35 -7.48 -9.03
N HIS A 24 2.12 -7.38 -10.33
CA HIS A 24 2.55 -6.22 -11.10
C HIS A 24 1.88 -4.92 -10.60
N ILE A 25 0.56 -4.91 -10.43
CA ILE A 25 -0.17 -3.73 -9.92
C ILE A 25 0.30 -3.34 -8.51
N LEU A 26 0.59 -4.32 -7.66
CA LEU A 26 0.97 -4.06 -6.26
C LEU A 26 2.43 -3.63 -6.09
N TRP A 27 3.34 -4.11 -6.94
CA TRP A 27 4.80 -4.03 -6.70
C TRP A 27 5.64 -3.45 -7.85
N GLY A 28 5.15 -3.47 -9.09
CA GLY A 28 5.98 -3.15 -10.27
C GLY A 28 5.40 -2.15 -11.26
N CYS A 29 4.14 -1.74 -11.09
CA CYS A 29 3.47 -0.82 -12.01
C CYS A 29 3.63 0.63 -11.55
N ARG A 30 4.35 1.46 -12.32
CA ARG A 30 4.57 2.88 -12.02
C ARG A 30 3.27 3.69 -11.99
N LYS A 31 2.37 3.45 -12.94
CA LYS A 31 1.05 4.10 -12.94
C LYS A 31 0.22 3.74 -11.70
N ALA A 32 0.27 2.47 -11.26
CA ALA A 32 -0.42 2.04 -10.05
C ALA A 32 0.21 2.67 -8.79
N GLU A 33 1.54 2.69 -8.71
CA GLU A 33 2.27 3.39 -7.67
C GLU A 33 1.84 4.86 -7.59
N ALA A 34 1.88 5.62 -8.69
CA ALA A 34 1.47 7.03 -8.71
C ALA A 34 0.03 7.25 -8.22
N ALA A 35 -0.89 6.36 -8.59
CA ALA A 35 -2.28 6.40 -8.13
C ALA A 35 -2.38 6.16 -6.61
N TRP A 36 -1.69 5.12 -6.11
CA TRP A 36 -1.60 4.85 -4.67
C TRP A 36 -1.02 6.04 -3.91
N MET A 37 0.03 6.66 -4.44
CA MET A 37 0.68 7.80 -3.80
C MET A 37 -0.22 9.03 -3.74
N THR A 38 -0.99 9.28 -4.80
CA THR A 38 -2.04 10.30 -4.79
C THR A 38 -3.07 10.02 -3.70
N TRP A 39 -3.50 8.76 -3.55
CA TRP A 39 -4.48 8.38 -2.54
C TRP A 39 -3.93 8.46 -1.12
N ILE A 40 -2.69 8.01 -0.89
CA ILE A 40 -2.01 8.09 0.39
C ILE A 40 -1.88 9.54 0.82
N ASN A 41 -1.43 10.43 -0.06
CA ASN A 41 -1.33 11.86 0.23
C ASN A 41 -2.70 12.46 0.60
N LYS A 42 -3.75 12.13 -0.17
CA LYS A 42 -5.12 12.55 0.12
C LYS A 42 -5.65 12.00 1.45
N TRP A 43 -5.37 10.74 1.76
CA TRP A 43 -5.86 10.07 2.98
C TRP A 43 -5.15 10.55 4.23
N MET A 44 -3.84 10.78 4.14
CA MET A 44 -3.03 11.25 5.24
C MET A 44 -3.22 12.74 5.50
N GLY A 45 -3.73 13.49 4.51
CA GLY A 45 -4.01 14.92 4.63
C GLY A 45 -2.75 15.78 4.54
N TYR A 46 -1.69 15.27 3.90
CA TYR A 46 -0.41 15.97 3.77
C TYR A 46 -0.34 16.75 2.46
N THR A 47 -0.36 18.09 2.54
CA THR A 47 0.83 18.85 2.12
C THR A 47 1.90 18.56 3.19
N THR A 48 2.99 17.95 2.80
CA THR A 48 3.99 17.29 3.67
C THR A 48 4.42 18.10 4.90
N GLN A 49 4.20 17.54 6.11
CA GLN A 49 5.19 17.43 7.21
C GLN A 49 4.58 16.81 8.48
N PRO A 50 4.96 15.57 8.79
CA PRO A 50 5.45 15.23 10.12
C PRO A 50 6.87 14.67 10.02
N PRO A 51 7.73 14.91 11.02
CA PRO A 51 9.15 14.61 10.94
C PRO A 51 9.47 13.12 10.72
N GLN A 52 8.55 12.21 11.06
CA GLN A 52 8.79 10.76 11.04
C GLN A 52 8.47 10.08 9.70
N ILE A 53 7.60 10.70 8.87
CA ILE A 53 7.18 10.12 7.57
C ILE A 53 8.11 10.61 6.44
N ALA A 54 8.67 11.81 6.58
CA ALA A 54 9.61 12.40 5.63
C ALA A 54 10.91 11.59 5.46
N GLU A 55 11.21 10.66 6.37
CA GLU A 55 12.43 9.84 6.33
C GLU A 55 12.26 8.54 5.51
N LEU A 56 11.02 8.14 5.19
CA LEU A 56 10.75 6.93 4.42
C LEU A 56 10.63 7.26 2.92
N PRO A 57 11.29 6.48 2.05
CA PRO A 57 11.06 6.52 0.60
C PRO A 57 9.59 6.32 0.26
N MET A 58 9.19 7.01 -0.79
CA MET A 58 7.87 6.91 -1.37
C MET A 58 7.53 5.46 -1.77
N GLU A 59 8.47 4.71 -2.34
CA GLU A 59 8.27 3.30 -2.70
C GLU A 59 7.88 2.42 -1.50
N ILE A 60 8.47 2.64 -0.33
CA ILE A 60 8.17 1.87 0.89
C ILE A 60 6.79 2.20 1.43
N LEU A 61 6.41 3.47 1.38
CA LEU A 61 5.05 3.87 1.73
C LEU A 61 4.04 3.17 0.80
N TRP A 62 4.27 3.22 -0.52
CA TRP A 62 3.44 2.49 -1.48
C TRP A 62 3.32 1.02 -1.10
N ARG A 63 4.44 0.34 -0.82
CA ARG A 63 4.44 -1.09 -0.49
C ARG A 63 3.64 -1.45 0.77
N ILE A 64 3.74 -0.61 1.81
CA ILE A 64 2.95 -0.77 3.03
C ILE A 64 1.46 -0.62 2.72
N TRP A 65 1.08 0.41 1.98
CA TRP A 65 -0.32 0.69 1.70
C TRP A 65 -0.93 -0.29 0.69
N SER A 66 -0.15 -0.77 -0.28
CA SER A 66 -0.58 -1.78 -1.26
C SER A 66 -0.72 -3.19 -0.66
N THR A 67 -0.08 -3.48 0.49
CA THR A 67 -0.34 -4.72 1.27
C THR A 67 -1.47 -4.55 2.27
N VAL A 68 -1.40 -3.51 3.11
CA VAL A 68 -2.33 -3.33 4.23
C VAL A 68 -3.75 -3.11 3.75
N THR A 69 -3.92 -2.33 2.68
CA THR A 69 -5.25 -1.95 2.20
C THR A 69 -6.03 -3.17 1.67
N PRO A 70 -5.51 -3.99 0.73
CA PRO A 70 -6.24 -5.16 0.27
C PRO A 70 -6.50 -6.19 1.38
N ALA A 71 -5.51 -6.43 2.25
CA ALA A 71 -5.64 -7.38 3.35
C ALA A 71 -6.74 -6.99 4.35
N LEU A 72 -6.80 -5.71 4.72
CA LEU A 72 -7.85 -5.22 5.63
C LEU A 72 -9.21 -5.13 4.95
N LEU A 73 -9.29 -4.70 3.69
CA LEU A 73 -10.56 -4.70 2.97
C LEU A 73 -11.11 -6.12 2.83
N TRP A 74 -10.26 -7.11 2.56
CA TRP A 74 -10.65 -8.52 2.54
C TRP A 74 -11.18 -8.97 3.92
N ARG A 75 -10.47 -8.66 5.00
CA ARG A 75 -10.89 -9.01 6.35
C ARG A 75 -12.21 -8.36 6.75
N LEU A 76 -12.35 -7.06 6.51
CA LEU A 76 -13.56 -6.30 6.82
C LEU A 76 -14.75 -6.80 6.00
N ARG A 77 -14.55 -7.11 4.72
CA ARG A 77 -15.55 -7.76 3.88
C ARG A 77 -15.99 -9.10 4.46
N ASN A 78 -15.04 -9.95 4.87
CA ASN A 78 -15.36 -11.25 5.45
C ASN A 78 -16.10 -11.12 6.78
N ASP A 79 -15.70 -10.17 7.63
CA ASP A 79 -16.41 -9.90 8.89
C ASP A 79 -17.84 -9.37 8.62
N ALA A 80 -18.04 -8.54 7.59
CA ALA A 80 -19.37 -8.06 7.21
C ALA A 80 -20.26 -9.17 6.63
N VAL A 81 -19.71 -10.01 5.76
CA VAL A 81 -20.45 -11.09 5.08
C VAL A 81 -20.75 -12.26 6.01
N PHE A 82 -19.78 -12.66 6.84
CA PHE A 82 -19.86 -13.92 7.61
C PHE A 82 -20.09 -13.72 9.12
N LYS A 83 -19.97 -12.50 9.64
CA LYS A 83 -20.18 -12.19 11.07
C LYS A 83 -21.20 -11.09 11.31
N GLU A 84 -21.94 -10.70 10.27
CA GLU A 84 -22.99 -9.67 10.29
C GLU A 84 -22.51 -8.32 10.91
N LYS A 85 -21.20 -8.06 10.86
CA LYS A 85 -20.65 -6.78 11.31
C LYS A 85 -20.89 -5.74 10.25
N MET A 86 -21.91 -4.90 10.46
CA MET A 86 -22.12 -3.71 9.63
C MET A 86 -20.91 -2.78 9.77
N THR A 87 -20.12 -2.65 8.71
CA THR A 87 -19.06 -1.65 8.58
C THR A 87 -19.45 -0.66 7.51
N ASN A 88 -19.53 0.63 7.85
CA ASN A 88 -19.75 1.67 6.86
C ASN A 88 -18.43 2.13 6.21
N GLU A 89 -18.53 2.93 5.15
CA GLU A 89 -17.35 3.42 4.40
C GLU A 89 -16.40 4.21 5.30
N ARG A 90 -16.93 5.03 6.21
CA ARG A 90 -16.15 5.88 7.10
C ARG A 90 -15.32 5.04 8.07
N GLU A 91 -15.92 4.03 8.69
CA GLU A 91 -15.24 3.10 9.60
C GLU A 91 -14.20 2.26 8.87
N THR A 92 -14.53 1.77 7.67
CA THR A 92 -13.60 1.03 6.82
C THR A 92 -12.37 1.86 6.51
N ARG A 93 -12.58 3.12 6.09
CA ARG A 93 -11.49 4.07 5.80
C ARG A 93 -10.65 4.37 7.04
N ALA A 94 -11.28 4.55 8.20
CA ALA A 94 -10.58 4.81 9.45
C ALA A 94 -9.74 3.61 9.91
N ALA A 95 -10.25 2.38 9.76
CA ALA A 95 -9.54 1.15 10.10
C ALA A 95 -8.31 0.95 9.21
N VAL A 96 -8.48 1.10 7.89
CA VAL A 96 -7.38 1.02 6.91
C VAL A 96 -6.31 2.08 7.21
N LYS A 97 -6.73 3.34 7.42
CA LYS A 97 -5.81 4.43 7.74
C LYS A 97 -5.02 4.17 9.02
N THR A 98 -5.70 3.70 10.07
CA THR A 98 -5.07 3.44 11.37
C THR A 98 -4.01 2.35 11.27
N ALA A 99 -4.33 1.25 10.58
CA ALA A 99 -3.40 0.15 10.41
C ALA A 99 -2.19 0.49 9.53
N GLY A 100 -2.41 1.21 8.41
CA GLY A 100 -1.29 1.65 7.57
C GLY A 100 -0.39 2.63 8.30
N ALA A 101 -0.96 3.61 9.02
CA ALA A 101 -0.19 4.54 9.85
C ALA A 101 0.61 3.82 10.96
N TYR A 102 0.03 2.76 11.55
CA TYR A 102 0.73 1.93 12.53
C TYR A 102 1.95 1.23 11.91
N GLN A 103 1.81 0.62 10.74
CA GLN A 103 2.94 -0.05 10.07
C GLN A 103 4.03 0.95 9.66
N VAL A 104 3.65 2.10 9.11
CA VAL A 104 4.59 3.19 8.78
C VAL A 104 5.40 3.61 10.01
N ARG A 105 4.73 3.83 11.15
CA ARG A 105 5.40 4.20 12.41
C ARG A 105 6.33 3.09 12.92
N ALA A 106 5.90 1.84 12.85
CA ALA A 106 6.71 0.70 13.29
C ALA A 106 8.01 0.60 12.49
N ILE A 107 7.94 0.77 11.17
CA ILE A 107 9.10 0.73 10.28
C ILE A 107 10.02 1.94 10.53
N ALA A 108 9.45 3.15 10.57
CA ALA A 108 10.23 4.37 10.85
C ALA A 108 10.96 4.27 12.20
N TYR A 109 10.28 3.77 13.24
CA TYR A 109 10.88 3.57 14.56
C TYR A 109 12.00 2.52 14.53
N ALA A 110 11.77 1.37 13.87
CA ALA A 110 12.78 0.31 13.75
C ALA A 110 14.03 0.79 13.02
N TRP A 111 13.86 1.61 11.98
CA TRP A 111 14.96 2.19 11.21
C TRP A 111 15.76 3.24 12.00
N LYS A 112 15.08 4.05 12.81
CA LYS A 112 15.73 4.99 13.72
C LYS A 112 16.58 4.27 14.77
N GLN A 113 16.07 3.16 15.30
CA GLN A 113 16.78 2.33 16.28
C GLN A 113 17.96 1.57 15.66
N GLN A 114 17.85 1.16 14.39
CA GLN A 114 18.86 0.33 13.71
C GLN A 114 19.08 0.79 12.27
N PRO A 115 19.94 1.80 12.04
CA PRO A 115 20.20 2.34 10.70
C PRO A 115 20.75 1.29 9.72
N ALA A 116 21.43 0.25 10.19
CA ALA A 116 21.90 -0.86 9.35
C ALA A 116 20.72 -1.64 8.71
N LYS A 117 19.57 -1.74 9.38
CA LYS A 117 18.36 -2.37 8.83
C LYS A 117 17.67 -1.51 7.77
N ARG A 118 17.90 -0.19 7.79
CA ARG A 118 17.50 0.70 6.69
C ARG A 118 18.24 0.31 5.41
N ILE A 119 19.56 0.14 5.49
CA ILE A 119 20.40 -0.28 4.35
C ILE A 119 20.02 -1.68 3.86
N GLN A 120 19.84 -2.65 4.77
CA GLN A 120 19.35 -3.99 4.39
C GLN A 120 17.95 -3.98 3.77
N GLY A 121 17.05 -3.13 4.28
CA GLY A 121 15.72 -2.93 3.71
C GLY A 121 15.80 -2.46 2.27
N PHE A 122 16.65 -1.48 1.97
CA PHE A 122 16.92 -1.02 0.61
C PHE A 122 17.65 -2.05 -0.27
N CYS A 123 18.62 -2.80 0.28
CA CYS A 123 19.37 -3.78 -0.51
C CYS A 123 18.51 -5.00 -0.90
N LEU A 124 17.51 -5.36 -0.10
CA LEU A 124 16.49 -6.36 -0.49
C LEU A 124 15.56 -5.85 -1.61
N GLU A 125 15.62 -4.57 -1.98
CA GLU A 125 14.85 -3.98 -3.10
C GLU A 125 15.60 -4.02 -4.43
N ILE A 126 16.91 -4.29 -4.44
CA ILE A 126 17.78 -4.25 -5.64
C ILE A 126 18.02 -5.67 -6.22
N CYS A 127 17.44 -6.73 -5.66
CA CYS A 127 17.60 -8.11 -6.14
C CYS A 127 16.34 -8.65 -6.82
#